data_AF-A0A350RI80-F1
#
_entry.id   AF-A0A350RI80-F1
#
_cell.length_a   1.000
_cell.length_b   1.000
_cell.length_c   1.000
_cell.angle_alpha   90.00
_cell.angle_beta   90.00
_cell.angle_gamma   90.00
#
_symmetry.space_group_name_H-M   'P 1'
#
loop_
_entity.id
_entity.type
_entity.pdbx_description
1 polymer ?
#
loop_
_entity_poly.entity_id
_entity_poly.type
_entity_poly.pdbx_seq_one_letter_code
_entity_poly.pdbx_strand_id
1 'polypeptide(L)' 'MTAPLTQTTGRRKEAVARVRLRPGTGVITCNKRSFDDYFTSSVHRLLVTEPLRLVEQLEAFDIDA' A
#
# COMPACT_ATOMS: atom_id res chain seq x y z
N MET A 1 -1.75 6.23 -22.46
CA MET A 1 -0.39 5.81 -22.02
C MET A 1 -0.54 5.16 -20.67
N THR A 2 -0.46 3.83 -20.58
CA THR A 2 -0.49 3.13 -19.29
C THR A 2 0.83 3.41 -18.59
N ALA A 3 0.81 4.15 -17.50
CA ALA A 3 2.01 4.35 -16.68
C ALA A 3 2.58 2.96 -16.31
N PRO A 4 3.91 2.76 -16.39
CA PRO A 4 4.50 1.47 -16.07
C PRO A 4 4.12 1.08 -14.64
N LEU A 5 3.64 -0.15 -14.48
CA LEU A 5 3.25 -0.70 -13.19
C LEU A 5 4.52 -0.87 -12.35
N THR A 6 4.73 0.03 -11.39
CA THR A 6 5.88 -0.07 -10.48
C THR A 6 5.61 -1.21 -9.51
N GLN A 7 6.35 -2.30 -9.67
CA GLN A 7 6.26 -3.48 -8.80
C GLN A 7 7.47 -3.54 -7.88
N THR A 8 7.22 -3.73 -6.59
CA THR A 8 8.28 -3.91 -5.59
C THR A 8 7.90 -5.01 -4.61
N THR A 9 8.91 -5.54 -3.90
CA THR A 9 8.70 -6.57 -2.89
C THR A 9 9.21 -6.10 -1.54
N GLY A 10 8.33 -6.09 -0.53
CA GLY A 10 8.68 -5.83 0.86
C GLY A 10 8.84 -7.13 1.64
N ARG A 11 9.76 -7.16 2.61
CA ARG A 11 9.96 -8.33 3.50
C ARG A 11 10.08 -7.86 4.95
N ARG A 12 9.40 -8.56 5.87
CA ARG A 12 9.53 -8.34 7.32
C ARG A 12 9.42 -9.67 8.05
N LYS A 13 10.47 -10.03 8.80
CA LYS A 13 10.61 -11.38 9.39
C LYS A 13 10.49 -12.43 8.26
N GLU A 14 9.54 -13.35 8.38
CA GLU A 14 9.23 -14.38 7.39
C GLU A 14 8.16 -13.93 6.37
N ALA A 15 7.53 -12.77 6.58
CA ALA A 15 6.48 -12.28 5.70
C ALA A 15 7.06 -11.59 4.46
N VAL A 16 6.45 -11.87 3.29
CA VAL A 16 6.79 -11.28 2.00
C VAL A 16 5.54 -10.66 1.39
N ALA A 17 5.62 -9.39 1.00
CA ALA A 17 4.53 -8.67 0.33
C ALA A 17 4.99 -8.22 -1.07
N ARG A 18 4.14 -8.40 -2.08
CA ARG A 18 4.39 -7.92 -3.45
C ARG A 18 3.47 -6.75 -3.71
N VAL A 19 4.03 -5.56 -3.83
CA VAL A 19 3.26 -4.32 -3.92
C VAL A 19 3.32 -3.80 -5.34
N ARG A 20 2.16 -3.47 -5.89
CA ARG A 20 1.98 -2.82 -7.19
C ARG A 20 1.48 -1.41 -6.96
N LEU A 21 2.25 -0.42 -7.38
CA LEU A 21 1.85 0.98 -7.34
C LEU A 21 1.34 1.42 -8.70
N ARG A 22 0.22 2.12 -8.69
CA ARG A 22 -0.35 2.79 -9.86
C ARG A 22 -0.69 4.23 -9.46
N PRO A 23 -0.41 5.25 -10.29
CA PRO A 23 -0.90 6.59 -10.04
C PRO A 23 -2.44 6.58 -10.07
N GLY A 24 -3.09 7.16 -9.06
CA GLY A 24 -4.53 6.99 -8.86
C GLY A 24 -5.12 7.80 -7.71
N THR A 25 -6.09 7.22 -7.02
CA THR A 25 -6.98 7.86 -6.04
C THR A 25 -6.62 7.63 -4.57
N GLY A 26 -5.56 6.88 -4.27
CA GLY A 26 -5.17 6.56 -2.90
C GLY A 26 -5.78 5.27 -2.35
N VAL A 27 -6.35 4.42 -3.21
CA VAL A 27 -7.01 3.18 -2.78
C VAL A 27 -5.95 2.12 -2.47
N ILE A 28 -5.94 1.64 -1.23
CA ILE A 28 -5.06 0.56 -0.77
C ILE A 28 -5.88 -0.72 -0.62
N THR A 29 -5.50 -1.77 -1.36
CA THR A 29 -6.06 -3.11 -1.25
C THR A 29 -5.01 -4.13 -0.83
N CYS A 30 -5.36 -5.03 0.08
CA CYS A 30 -4.49 -6.11 0.55
C CYS A 30 -5.21 -7.44 0.38
N ASN A 31 -4.69 -8.36 -0.45
CA ASN A 31 -5.28 -9.66 -0.75
C ASN A 31 -6.77 -9.59 -1.15
N LYS A 32 -7.13 -8.61 -1.99
CA LYS A 32 -8.52 -8.30 -2.40
C LYS A 32 -9.45 -7.86 -1.27
N ARG A 33 -8.92 -7.56 -0.09
CA ARG A 33 -9.65 -6.98 1.05
C ARG A 33 -9.31 -5.50 1.18
N SER A 34 -10.21 -4.75 1.81
CA SER A 34 -9.94 -3.35 2.13
C SER A 34 -8.80 -3.26 3.16
N PHE A 35 -8.07 -2.15 3.13
CA PHE A 35 -6.98 -1.89 4.08
C PHE A 35 -7.46 -1.96 5.55
N ASP A 36 -8.65 -1.42 5.82
CA ASP A 36 -9.23 -1.41 7.16
C ASP A 36 -9.65 -2.81 7.63
N ASP A 37 -10.17 -3.66 6.73
CA ASP A 37 -10.56 -5.03 7.07
C ASP A 37 -9.35 -5.94 7.26
N TYR A 38 -8.26 -5.71 6.52
CA TYR A 38 -7.05 -6.52 6.62
C TYR A 38 -6.24 -6.18 7.87
N PHE A 39 -6.04 -4.89 8.16
CA PHE A 39 -5.38 -4.42 9.37
C PHE A 39 -6.39 -3.89 10.36
N THR A 40 -6.88 -4.74 11.25
CA THR A 40 -7.85 -4.32 12.30
C THR A 40 -7.23 -3.42 13.36
N SER A 41 -5.91 -3.52 13.59
CA SER A 41 -5.18 -2.71 14.57
C SER A 41 -4.80 -1.33 14.01
N SER A 42 -5.14 -0.28 14.75
CA SER A 42 -4.82 1.12 14.41
C SER A 42 -3.32 1.38 14.32
N VAL A 43 -2.51 0.71 15.15
CA VAL A 43 -1.04 0.81 15.13
C VAL A 43 -0.48 0.29 13.81
N HIS A 44 -1.04 -0.80 13.29
CA HIS A 44 -0.60 -1.37 12.02
C HIS A 44 -1.01 -0.47 10.85
N ARG A 45 -2.20 0.15 10.91
CA ARG A 45 -2.63 1.14 9.90
C ARG A 45 -1.71 2.35 9.86
N LEU A 46 -1.29 2.84 11.04
CA LEU A 46 -0.34 3.95 11.13
C LEU A 46 0.98 3.60 10.46
N LEU A 47 1.57 2.45 10.80
CA LEU A 47 2.88 2.03 10.27
C LEU A 47 2.90 1.88 8.74
N VAL A 48 1.80 1.39 8.14
CA VAL A 48 1.74 1.23 6.68
C VAL A 48 1.51 2.58 5.97
N THR A 49 0.80 3.52 6.61
CA THR A 49 0.50 4.84 6.01
C THR A 49 1.58 5.89 6.27
N GLU A 50 2.43 5.70 7.28
CA GLU A 50 3.54 6.58 7.64
C GLU A 50 4.47 6.96 6.47
N PRO A 51 4.99 6.02 5.65
CA PRO A 51 5.86 6.40 4.52
C PRO A 51 5.12 7.25 3.46
N LEU A 52 3.83 7.02 3.24
CA LEU A 52 3.03 7.81 2.31
C LEU A 52 2.74 9.21 2.84
N ARG A 53 2.56 9.33 4.17
CA ARG A 53 2.42 10.63 4.85
C ARG A 53 3.70 11.45 4.80
N LEU A 54 4.85 10.81 5.00
CA LEU A 54 6.15 11.48 4.97
C LEU A 54 6.43 12.14 3.62
N VAL A 55 6.00 11.51 2.53
CA VAL A 55 6.18 12.03 1.16
C VAL A 55 4.96 12.87 0.70
N GLU A 56 3.97 13.08 1.58
CA GLU A 56 2.72 13.81 1.28
C GLU A 56 1.95 13.25 0.07
N GLN A 57 2.10 11.95 -0.21
CA GLN A 57 1.57 11.26 -1.38
C GLN A 57 0.49 10.22 -1.04
N LEU A 58 -0.28 10.48 0.01
CA LEU A 58 -1.35 9.59 0.47
C LEU A 58 -2.42 9.31 -0.59
N GLU A 59 -2.81 10.33 -1.36
CA GLU A 59 -3.91 10.25 -2.32
C GLU A 59 -3.43 10.07 -3.77
N ALA A 60 -2.12 10.01 -3.98
CA ALA A 60 -1.52 10.03 -5.32
C ALA A 60 -1.43 8.63 -5.97
N PHE A 61 -1.47 7.56 -5.17
CA PHE A 61 -1.23 6.20 -5.65
C PHE A 61 -2.25 5.19 -5.16
N ASP A 62 -2.76 4.38 -6.09
CA ASP A 62 -3.46 3.15 -5.77
C ASP A 62 -2.45 2.02 -5.57
N ILE A 63 -2.61 1.28 -4.48
CA ILE A 63 -1.69 0.24 -4.02
C ILE A 63 -2.43 -1.09 -4.00
N ASP A 64 -1.93 -2.07 -4.75
CA ASP A 64 -2.42 -3.45 -4.74
C ASP A 64 -1.33 -4.40 -4.20
N ALA A 65 -1.61 -5.07 -3.08
CA ALA A 65 -0.68 -5.94 -2.35
C ALA A 65 -1.27 -7.30 -2.00
#